data_AF-A0A560WA98-F1
#
_entry.id   AF-A0A560WA98-F1
#
_cell.length_a   1.000
_cell.length_b   1.000
_cell.length_c   1.000
_cell.angle_alpha   90.00
_cell.angle_beta   90.00
_cell.angle_gamma   90.00
#
_symmetry.space_group_name_H-M   'P 1'
#
loop_
_entity.id
_entity.type
_entity.pdbx_description
1 polymer ?
#
loop_
_entity_poly.entity_id
_entity_poly.type
_entity_poly.pdbx_seq_one_letter_code
_entity_poly.pdbx_strand_id
1 'polypeptide(L)'
;MTTTIDSRRTLLPFVLTVIALAIAVQVVVALDGGRIGLPAAVATVVLALYYAWFLIARRHELRRLRFGPYLAHAATFAVVITSFHLHLFVRASTGEWARTGFPLDEGWFGAVVAMTALWGLGLLVHTVSAISQRGFEDRP
;
A
#
# COMPACT_ATOMS: atom_id res chain seq x y z
N MET A 1 2.37 -25.81 -24.21
CA MET A 1 2.85 -24.40 -24.28
C MET A 1 2.55 -23.73 -22.95
N THR A 2 3.55 -23.54 -22.10
CA THR A 2 3.44 -22.75 -20.87
C THR A 2 3.45 -21.28 -21.27
N THR A 3 2.30 -20.59 -21.19
CA THR A 3 2.25 -19.14 -21.38
C THR A 3 2.99 -18.49 -20.21
N THR A 4 4.19 -17.97 -20.46
CA THR A 4 4.96 -17.22 -19.47
C THR A 4 4.21 -15.93 -19.15
N ILE A 5 3.74 -15.77 -17.91
CA ILE A 5 3.10 -14.52 -17.48
C ILE A 5 4.21 -13.49 -17.27
N ASP A 6 4.15 -12.40 -18.04
CA ASP A 6 5.06 -11.27 -17.92
C ASP A 6 4.68 -10.40 -16.72
N SER A 7 5.48 -10.47 -15.66
CA SER A 7 5.29 -9.68 -14.45
C SER A 7 5.29 -8.17 -14.72
N ARG A 8 5.99 -7.70 -15.76
CA ARG A 8 6.01 -6.27 -16.14
C ARG A 8 4.68 -5.81 -16.72
N ARG A 9 3.90 -6.70 -17.32
CA ARG A 9 2.58 -6.36 -17.88
C ARG A 9 1.47 -6.41 -16.84
N THR A 10 1.64 -7.17 -15.76
CA THR A 10 0.63 -7.30 -14.70
C THR A 10 0.94 -6.46 -13.47
N LEU A 11 2.14 -6.60 -12.88
CA LEU A 11 2.48 -5.97 -11.60
C LEU A 11 2.90 -4.51 -11.75
N LEU A 12 3.66 -4.15 -12.79
CA LEU A 12 4.12 -2.76 -12.92
C LEU A 12 2.97 -1.76 -13.09
N PRO A 13 1.97 -1.96 -13.99
CA PRO A 13 0.83 -1.05 -14.10
C PRO A 13 0.04 -0.98 -12.79
N PHE A 14 -0.10 -2.11 -12.09
CA PHE A 14 -0.73 -2.15 -10.79
C PHE A 14 -0.01 -1.27 -9.77
N VAL A 15 1.31 -1.44 -9.60
CA VAL A 15 2.11 -0.65 -8.66
C VAL A 15 2.05 0.84 -9.01
N LEU A 16 2.18 1.21 -10.28
CA LEU A 16 2.07 2.59 -10.72
C LEU A 16 0.69 3.18 -10.43
N THR A 17 -0.38 2.39 -10.59
CA THR A 17 -1.74 2.83 -10.26
C THR A 17 -1.91 3.04 -8.75
N VAL A 18 -1.38 2.12 -7.92
CA VAL A 18 -1.40 2.28 -6.45
C VAL A 18 -0.61 3.53 -6.03
N ILE A 19 0.54 3.80 -6.65
CA ILE A 19 1.32 5.04 -6.42
C ILE A 19 0.48 6.27 -6.77
N ALA A 20 -0.12 6.30 -7.96
CA ALA A 20 -0.93 7.45 -8.39
C ALA A 20 -2.14 7.69 -7.45
N LEU A 21 -2.83 6.62 -7.05
CA LEU A 21 -3.95 6.71 -6.11
C LEU A 21 -3.48 7.16 -4.71
N ALA A 22 -2.35 6.66 -4.21
CA ALA A 22 -1.79 7.09 -2.94
C ALA A 22 -1.38 8.57 -2.97
N ILE A 23 -0.77 9.04 -4.06
CA ILE A 23 -0.46 10.47 -4.25
C ILE A 23 -1.76 11.29 -4.23
N ALA A 24 -2.80 10.86 -4.93
CA ALA A 24 -4.09 11.55 -4.93
C ALA A 24 -4.70 11.64 -3.52
N VAL A 25 -4.65 10.55 -2.73
CA VAL A 25 -5.05 10.57 -1.31
C VAL A 25 -4.25 11.63 -0.54
N GLN A 26 -2.92 11.60 -0.63
CA GLN A 26 -2.08 12.52 0.13
C GLN A 26 -2.28 13.99 -0.27
N VAL A 27 -2.50 14.28 -1.56
CA VAL A 27 -2.84 15.63 -2.02
C VAL A 27 -4.16 16.11 -1.42
N VAL A 28 -5.19 15.27 -1.44
CA VAL A 28 -6.50 15.62 -0.85
C VAL A 28 -6.38 15.87 0.66
N VAL A 29 -5.63 15.03 1.37
CA VAL A 29 -5.36 15.22 2.80
C VAL A 29 -4.61 16.52 3.06
N ALA A 30 -3.63 16.87 2.21
CA ALA A 30 -2.83 18.09 2.37
C ALA A 30 -3.70 19.35 2.18
N LEU A 31 -4.59 19.34 1.19
CA LEU A 31 -5.51 20.44 0.90
C LEU A 31 -6.51 20.69 2.04
N ASP A 32 -6.86 19.65 2.81
CA ASP A 32 -7.77 19.75 3.95
C ASP A 32 -7.05 19.99 5.29
N GLY A 33 -5.77 20.39 5.26
CA GLY A 33 -4.96 20.63 6.45
C GLY A 33 -4.75 19.37 7.30
N GLY A 34 -4.74 18.20 6.66
CA GLY A 34 -4.59 16.87 7.25
C GLY A 34 -5.77 16.36 8.08
N ARG A 35 -6.97 16.94 7.87
CA ARG A 35 -8.23 16.43 8.39
C ARG A 35 -8.74 15.24 7.58
N ILE A 36 -9.66 14.47 8.18
CA ILE A 36 -10.45 13.47 7.44
C ILE A 36 -11.72 14.13 6.94
N GLY A 37 -11.62 14.81 5.79
CA GLY A 37 -12.78 15.23 5.04
C GLY A 37 -13.40 14.09 4.23
N LEU A 38 -14.64 14.28 3.79
CA LEU A 38 -15.31 13.38 2.84
C LEU A 38 -14.45 13.08 1.59
N PRO A 39 -13.76 14.05 0.96
CA PRO A 39 -12.89 13.77 -0.18
C PRO A 39 -11.75 12.79 0.15
N ALA A 40 -11.12 12.96 1.32
CA ALA A 40 -10.02 12.09 1.73
C ALA A 40 -10.50 10.66 2.02
N ALA A 41 -11.68 10.54 2.66
CA ALA A 41 -12.33 9.25 2.89
C ALA A 41 -12.66 8.54 1.56
N VAL A 42 -13.27 9.25 0.61
CA VAL A 42 -13.61 8.70 -0.71
C VAL A 42 -12.34 8.28 -1.47
N ALA A 43 -11.31 9.12 -1.53
CA ALA A 43 -10.06 8.78 -2.20
C ALA A 43 -9.40 7.52 -1.59
N THR A 44 -9.43 7.39 -0.27
CA THR A 44 -8.91 6.21 0.45
C THR A 44 -9.72 4.96 0.15
N VAL A 45 -11.05 5.06 0.09
CA VAL A 45 -11.93 3.95 -0.29
C VAL A 45 -11.67 3.52 -1.74
N VAL A 46 -11.50 4.46 -2.67
CA VAL A 46 -11.17 4.15 -4.07
C VAL A 46 -9.86 3.36 -4.16
N LEU A 47 -8.82 3.78 -3.44
CA LEU A 47 -7.55 3.04 -3.35
C LEU A 47 -7.75 1.62 -2.81
N ALA A 48 -8.52 1.47 -1.72
CA ALA A 48 -8.79 0.17 -1.11
C ALA A 48 -9.58 -0.76 -2.04
N LEU A 49 -10.61 -0.23 -2.71
CA LEU A 49 -11.42 -0.97 -3.68
C LEU A 49 -10.60 -1.38 -4.90
N TYR A 50 -9.73 -0.51 -5.41
CA TYR A 50 -8.83 -0.85 -6.50
C TYR A 50 -7.91 -2.01 -6.13
N TYR A 51 -7.29 -1.96 -4.95
CA TYR A 51 -6.43 -3.04 -4.46
C TYR A 51 -7.21 -4.36 -4.34
N ALA A 52 -8.36 -4.35 -3.67
CA ALA A 52 -9.20 -5.53 -3.49
C ALA A 52 -9.66 -6.11 -4.83
N TRP A 53 -10.11 -5.24 -5.74
CA TRP A 53 -10.49 -5.63 -7.10
C TRP A 53 -9.33 -6.28 -7.84
N PHE A 54 -8.13 -5.70 -7.80
CA PHE A 54 -6.95 -6.26 -8.47
C PHE A 54 -6.63 -7.66 -7.95
N LEU A 55 -6.61 -7.86 -6.63
CA LEU A 55 -6.37 -9.18 -6.03
C LEU A 55 -7.39 -10.23 -6.48
N ILE A 56 -8.68 -9.85 -6.57
CA ILE A 56 -9.75 -10.77 -6.97
C ILE A 56 -9.70 -11.06 -8.48
N ALA A 57 -9.61 -10.00 -9.29
CA ALA A 57 -9.64 -10.08 -10.75
C ALA A 57 -8.40 -10.77 -11.32
N ARG A 58 -7.23 -10.57 -10.72
CA ARG A 58 -5.95 -11.12 -11.16
C ARG A 58 -5.45 -12.30 -10.33
N ARG A 59 -6.29 -12.88 -9.45
CA ARG A 59 -5.91 -13.97 -8.54
C ARG A 59 -5.19 -15.13 -9.23
N HIS A 60 -5.64 -15.51 -10.41
CA HIS A 60 -5.09 -16.65 -11.15
C HIS A 60 -3.73 -16.33 -11.76
N GLU A 61 -3.56 -15.10 -12.27
CA GLU A 61 -2.28 -14.61 -12.79
C GLU A 61 -1.26 -14.46 -11.67
N LEU A 62 -1.67 -13.86 -10.54
CA LEU A 62 -0.82 -13.68 -9.37
C LEU A 62 -0.32 -15.02 -8.82
N ARG A 63 -1.16 -16.05 -8.73
CA ARG A 63 -0.74 -17.38 -8.23
C ARG A 63 0.27 -18.09 -9.13
N ARG A 64 0.28 -17.77 -10.43
CA ARG A 64 1.25 -18.31 -11.40
C ARG A 64 2.61 -17.63 -11.28
N LEU A 65 2.64 -16.35 -10.94
CA LEU A 65 3.90 -15.66 -10.61
C LEU A 65 4.50 -16.22 -9.32
N ARG A 66 5.83 -16.47 -9.32
CA ARG A 66 6.55 -17.06 -8.18
C ARG A 66 6.20 -16.39 -6.85
N PHE A 67 6.19 -15.07 -6.84
CA PHE A 67 5.89 -14.26 -5.65
C PHE A 67 4.71 -13.31 -5.85
N GLY A 68 3.79 -13.60 -6.78
CA GLY A 68 2.76 -12.65 -7.18
C GLY A 68 1.96 -12.03 -6.02
N PRO A 69 1.32 -12.83 -5.15
CA PRO A 69 0.55 -12.30 -4.02
C PRO A 69 1.43 -11.53 -3.02
N TYR A 70 2.63 -12.05 -2.74
CA TYR A 70 3.60 -11.38 -1.87
C TYR A 70 3.98 -10.01 -2.43
N LEU A 71 4.36 -9.91 -3.70
CA LEU A 71 4.76 -8.65 -4.34
C LEU A 71 3.60 -7.66 -4.42
N ALA A 72 2.38 -8.12 -4.67
CA ALA A 72 1.20 -7.25 -4.67
C ALA A 72 0.95 -6.64 -3.28
N HIS A 73 1.01 -7.44 -2.21
CA HIS A 73 0.86 -6.96 -0.83
C HIS A 73 2.04 -6.08 -0.41
N ALA A 74 3.27 -6.50 -0.71
CA ALA A 74 4.49 -5.77 -0.36
C ALA A 74 4.53 -4.39 -1.02
N ALA A 75 4.22 -4.30 -2.31
CA ALA A 75 4.21 -3.03 -3.02
C ALA A 75 3.09 -2.11 -2.49
N THR A 76 1.90 -2.65 -2.26
CA THR A 76 0.78 -1.85 -1.70
C THR A 76 1.11 -1.36 -0.30
N PHE A 77 1.64 -2.24 0.56
CA PHE A 77 2.11 -1.89 1.89
C PHE A 77 3.15 -0.77 1.83
N ALA A 78 4.22 -0.95 1.04
CA ALA A 78 5.27 0.05 0.91
C ALA A 78 4.71 1.40 0.45
N VAL A 79 3.91 1.43 -0.61
CA VAL A 79 3.34 2.68 -1.14
C VAL A 79 2.44 3.37 -0.12
N VAL A 80 1.49 2.64 0.47
CA VAL A 80 0.52 3.22 1.42
C VAL A 80 1.23 3.72 2.66
N ILE A 81 2.02 2.87 3.32
CA ILE A 81 2.68 3.21 4.57
C ILE A 81 3.69 4.34 4.37
N THR A 82 4.53 4.28 3.33
CA THR A 82 5.46 5.36 3.02
C THR A 82 4.73 6.66 2.72
N SER A 83 3.61 6.64 1.99
CA SER A 83 2.86 7.86 1.68
C SER A 83 2.33 8.56 2.94
N PHE A 84 1.73 7.81 3.86
CA PHE A 84 1.19 8.35 5.11
C PHE A 84 2.29 8.81 6.07
N HIS A 85 3.39 8.04 6.18
CA HIS A 85 4.52 8.42 7.03
C HIS A 85 5.27 9.63 6.49
N LEU A 86 5.43 9.72 5.17
CA LEU A 86 6.03 10.89 4.52
C LEU A 86 5.16 12.13 4.74
N HIS A 87 3.84 12.01 4.61
CA HIS A 87 2.91 13.12 4.89
C HIS A 87 3.03 13.58 6.35
N LEU A 88 2.97 12.63 7.29
CA LEU A 88 3.15 12.89 8.72
C LEU A 88 4.49 13.61 8.98
N PHE A 89 5.57 13.10 8.40
CA PHE A 89 6.92 13.67 8.52
C PHE A 89 6.97 15.11 8.01
N VAL A 90 6.48 15.37 6.79
CA VAL A 90 6.44 16.71 6.20
C VAL A 90 5.67 17.67 7.11
N ARG A 91 4.48 17.26 7.59
CA ARG A 91 3.70 18.11 8.50
C ARG A 91 4.42 18.35 9.82
N ALA A 92 5.01 17.31 10.42
CA ALA A 92 5.82 17.44 11.64
C ALA A 92 6.96 18.47 11.45
N SER A 93 7.66 18.40 10.32
CA SER A 93 8.75 19.32 9.97
C SER A 93 8.31 20.77 9.76
N THR A 94 7.04 21.02 9.44
CA THR A 94 6.46 22.38 9.36
C THR A 94 5.97 22.92 10.72
N GLY A 95 6.36 22.27 11.81
CA GLY A 95 6.05 22.68 13.18
C GLY A 95 4.66 22.28 13.66
N GLU A 96 3.88 21.52 12.89
CA GLU A 96 2.56 21.03 13.32
C GLU A 96 2.67 20.17 14.58
N TRP A 97 3.74 19.40 14.72
CA TRP A 97 3.94 18.55 15.90
C TRP A 97 3.92 19.37 17.20
N ALA A 98 4.58 20.53 17.20
CA ALA A 98 4.59 21.43 18.37
C ALA A 98 3.25 22.12 18.61
N ARG A 99 2.41 22.28 17.57
CA ARG A 99 1.09 22.93 17.66
C ARG A 99 -0.01 22.00 18.11
N THR A 100 -0.01 20.75 17.63
CA THR A 100 -1.16 19.83 17.77
C THR A 100 -0.82 18.56 18.53
N GLY A 101 0.46 18.30 18.85
CA GLY A 101 0.93 17.03 19.43
C GLY A 101 0.99 15.89 18.42
N PHE A 102 -0.05 15.73 17.58
CA PHE A 102 -0.09 14.82 16.45
C PHE A 102 -0.39 15.58 15.15
N PRO A 103 0.53 15.63 14.16
CA PRO A 103 0.39 16.43 12.93
C PRO A 103 -0.68 15.97 11.93
N LEU A 104 -1.61 15.11 12.33
CA LEU A 104 -2.74 14.65 11.52
C LEU A 104 -3.97 14.57 12.42
N ASP A 105 -5.16 14.56 11.83
CA ASP A 105 -6.38 14.24 12.60
C ASP A 105 -6.28 12.84 13.24
N GLU A 106 -6.78 12.70 14.46
CA GLU A 106 -6.69 11.44 15.23
C GLU A 106 -7.31 10.25 14.49
N GLY A 107 -8.32 10.47 13.65
CA GLY A 107 -8.90 9.38 12.86
C GLY A 107 -7.92 8.76 11.85
N TRP A 108 -6.81 9.45 11.52
CA TRP A 108 -5.75 8.87 10.68
C TRP A 108 -4.87 7.87 11.42
N PHE A 109 -5.03 7.73 12.74
CA PHE A 109 -4.34 6.71 13.54
C PHE A 109 -4.47 5.32 12.92
N GLY A 110 -5.66 5.00 12.38
CA GLY A 110 -5.89 3.73 11.69
C GLY A 110 -4.95 3.52 10.50
N ALA A 111 -4.82 4.52 9.62
CA ALA A 111 -4.00 4.44 8.43
C ALA A 111 -2.49 4.51 8.72
N VAL A 112 -2.09 5.30 9.73
CA VAL A 112 -0.67 5.50 10.07
C VAL A 112 -0.15 4.37 10.95
N VAL A 113 -0.88 4.01 12.00
CA VAL A 113 -0.39 3.07 13.03
C VAL A 113 -0.98 1.69 12.84
N ALA A 114 -2.32 1.57 12.84
CA ALA A 114 -2.97 0.27 12.84
C ALA A 114 -2.71 -0.51 11.54
N MET A 115 -2.77 0.16 10.38
CA MET A 115 -2.44 -0.47 9.09
C MET A 115 -0.98 -0.88 9.05
N THR A 116 -0.04 -0.06 9.52
CA THR A 116 1.38 -0.45 9.57
C THR A 116 1.59 -1.72 10.37
N ALA A 117 0.96 -1.83 11.54
CA ALA A 117 1.05 -3.02 12.40
C ALA A 117 0.38 -4.25 11.76
N LEU A 118 -0.90 -4.14 11.40
CA LEU A 118 -1.71 -5.26 10.92
C LEU A 118 -1.29 -5.74 9.53
N TRP A 119 -1.05 -4.81 8.60
CA TRP A 119 -0.58 -5.17 7.26
C TRP A 119 0.88 -5.56 7.25
N GLY A 120 1.70 -5.00 8.15
CA GLY A 120 3.07 -5.44 8.37
C GLY A 120 3.11 -6.89 8.84
N LEU A 121 2.23 -7.26 9.78
CA LEU A 121 2.05 -8.66 10.19
C LEU A 121 1.61 -9.54 9.00
N GLY A 122 0.65 -9.10 8.20
CA GLY A 122 0.26 -9.79 6.97
C GLY A 122 1.42 -9.98 6.00
N LEU A 123 2.28 -8.96 5.84
CA LEU A 123 3.47 -9.03 5.02
C LEU A 123 4.50 -10.04 5.56
N LEU A 124 4.68 -10.13 6.88
CA LEU A 124 5.51 -11.16 7.51
C LEU A 124 4.98 -12.56 7.22
N VAL A 125 3.67 -12.78 7.35
CA VAL A 125 3.04 -14.06 7.01
C VAL A 125 3.26 -14.41 5.54
N HIS A 126 3.10 -13.45 4.63
CA HIS A 126 3.37 -13.65 3.21
C HIS A 126 4.85 -13.92 2.92
N THR A 127 5.76 -13.27 3.65
CA THR A 127 7.21 -13.48 3.53
C THR A 127 7.58 -14.91 3.93
N VAL A 128 7.13 -15.37 5.10
CA VAL A 128 7.36 -16.74 5.58
C VAL A 128 6.77 -17.77 4.60
N SER A 129 5.55 -17.51 4.09
CA SER A 129 4.90 -18.37 3.11
C SER A 129 5.66 -18.43 1.78
N ALA A 130 6.18 -17.30 1.30
CA ALA A 130 6.96 -17.22 0.07
C ALA A 130 8.27 -18.01 0.19
N ILE A 131 8.97 -17.85 1.31
CA ILE A 131 10.21 -18.58 1.60
C ILE A 131 9.94 -20.08 1.70
N SER A 132 8.96 -20.50 2.50
CA SER A 132 8.71 -21.92 2.78
C SER A 132 8.23 -22.70 1.56
N GLN A 133 7.44 -22.09 0.68
CA GLN A 133 6.87 -22.78 -0.47
C GLN A 133 7.78 -22.76 -1.70
N ARG A 134 8.54 -21.68 -1.92
CA ARG A 134 9.25 -21.47 -3.19
C ARG A 134 10.74 -21.19 -3.05
N GLY A 135 11.23 -20.83 -1.86
CA GLY A 135 12.59 -20.30 -1.66
C GLY A 135 12.84 -19.02 -2.46
N PHE A 136 13.93 -18.29 -2.16
CA PHE A 136 14.33 -17.11 -2.94
C PHE A 136 15.31 -17.43 -4.06
N GLU A 137 16.09 -18.49 -3.89
CA GLU A 137 17.17 -18.85 -4.80
C GLU A 137 16.63 -19.61 -6.01
N ASP A 138 17.21 -19.37 -7.18
CA ASP A 138 17.04 -20.27 -8.31
C ASP A 138 17.86 -21.52 -8.01
N ARG A 139 17.17 -22.63 -7.70
CA ARG A 139 17.86 -23.90 -7.57
C ARG A 139 18.24 -24.38 -8.98
N PRO A 140 19.50 -24.79 -9.20
CA PRO A 140 19.93 -25.37 -10.47
C PRO A 140 19.15 -26.64 -10.81
#